data_AF-A0A1J3K4L5-F1
#
_entry.id   AF-A0A1J3K4L5-F1
#
_cell.length_a   1.000
_cell.length_b   1.000
_cell.length_c   1.000
_cell.angle_alpha   90.00
_cell.angle_beta   90.00
_cell.angle_gamma   90.00
#
_symmetry.space_group_name_H-M   'P 1'
#
loop_
_entity.id
_entity.type
_entity.pdbx_description
1 polymer ?
#
loop_
_entity_poly.entity_id
_entity_poly.type
_entity_poly.pdbx_seq_one_letter_code
_entity_poly.pdbx_strand_id
1 'polypeptide(L)'
;MSNMGDPKNHIVAIELDTTFDEPLGDINANHVGVDINSLVSDKAEKAGYFNVDGTFKDLLLSSGDSMQVWIEYDSKQKQLNVTLHPVGVPKPKFPLLSVEKDLSPYLLEYMFIGFTSATGALTASHYLLDWKFKMNGTVSDINPSRLPKIPSSDHPESQTLKRILAISLSVSGVTILFALIL
;
A
#
# COMPACT_ATOMS: atom_id res chain seq x y z
N MET A 1 21.57 -4.54 6.49
CA MET A 1 21.38 -5.38 5.30
C MET A 1 22.06 -6.76 5.41
N SER A 2 22.25 -7.32 6.62
CA SER A 2 23.14 -8.47 6.82
C SER A 2 22.54 -9.85 6.51
N ASN A 3 21.29 -9.94 6.07
CA ASN A 3 20.60 -11.21 5.78
C ASN A 3 19.89 -11.22 4.42
N MET A 4 20.21 -10.31 3.50
CA MET A 4 19.63 -10.31 2.15
C MET A 4 19.98 -11.62 1.43
N GLY A 5 18.97 -12.26 0.85
CA GLY A 5 19.11 -13.52 0.13
C GLY A 5 19.31 -14.74 1.04
N ASP A 6 19.27 -14.60 2.38
CA ASP A 6 19.37 -15.75 3.27
C ASP A 6 18.17 -16.68 3.04
N PRO A 7 18.38 -17.96 2.64
CA PRO A 7 17.30 -18.91 2.41
C PRO A 7 16.44 -19.15 3.66
N LYS A 8 16.96 -18.87 4.86
CA LYS A 8 16.23 -18.99 6.14
C LYS A 8 15.23 -17.86 6.41
N ASN A 9 15.21 -16.81 5.58
CA ASN A 9 14.26 -15.71 5.76
C ASN A 9 12.80 -16.15 5.51
N HIS A 10 12.59 -17.08 4.57
CA HIS A 10 11.28 -17.59 4.16
C HIS A 10 10.23 -16.47 3.98
N ILE A 11 10.58 -15.46 3.19
CA ILE A 11 9.72 -14.31 2.89
C ILE A 11 9.55 -14.14 1.38
N VAL A 12 8.30 -13.94 0.98
CA VAL A 12 7.90 -13.49 -0.34
C VAL A 12 7.03 -12.26 -0.15
N ALA A 13 7.39 -11.14 -0.77
CA ALA A 13 6.65 -9.90 -0.67
C ALA A 13 6.43 -9.29 -2.06
N ILE A 14 5.35 -8.52 -2.16
CA ILE A 14 5.12 -7.61 -3.28
C ILE A 14 5.27 -6.20 -2.70
N GLU A 15 6.25 -5.46 -3.19
CA GLU A 15 6.51 -4.09 -2.75
C GLU A 15 5.79 -3.08 -3.63
N LEU A 16 5.38 -1.97 -3.01
CA LEU A 16 4.91 -0.76 -3.67
C LEU A 16 5.88 0.35 -3.23
N ASP A 17 7.00 0.47 -3.93
CA ASP A 17 8.06 1.39 -3.53
C ASP A 17 7.87 2.79 -4.13
N THR A 18 7.99 3.78 -3.27
CA THR A 18 7.81 5.21 -3.54
C THR A 18 9.11 6.00 -3.38
N THR A 19 10.22 5.31 -3.13
CA THR A 19 11.57 5.86 -2.97
C THR A 19 12.53 5.17 -3.92
N PHE A 20 13.67 5.79 -4.19
CA PHE A 20 14.73 5.22 -4.99
C PHE A 20 15.96 4.99 -4.11
N ASP A 21 16.41 3.74 -4.04
CA ASP A 21 17.59 3.26 -3.35
C ASP A 21 18.49 2.52 -4.36
N GLU A 22 19.50 3.23 -4.88
CA GLU A 22 20.46 2.67 -5.86
C GLU A 22 21.16 1.39 -5.36
N PRO A 23 21.65 1.31 -4.10
CA PRO A 23 22.14 0.05 -3.52
C PRO A 23 21.20 -1.15 -3.58
N LEU A 24 19.88 -0.95 -3.60
CA LEU A 24 18.88 -2.02 -3.72
C LEU A 24 18.54 -2.35 -5.18
N GLY A 25 19.08 -1.59 -6.14
CA GLY A 25 18.83 -1.82 -7.57
C GLY A 25 17.48 -1.31 -8.04
N ASP A 26 16.87 -0.38 -7.30
CA ASP A 26 15.59 0.22 -7.66
C ASP A 26 15.62 0.77 -9.09
N ILE A 27 14.54 0.56 -9.83
CA ILE A 27 14.47 1.02 -11.23
C ILE A 27 14.06 2.50 -11.35
N ASN A 28 13.38 3.04 -10.33
CA ASN A 28 12.97 4.43 -10.15
C ASN A 28 12.28 4.60 -8.78
N ALA A 29 11.91 5.83 -8.41
CA ALA A 29 11.23 6.13 -7.15
C ALA A 29 9.71 5.85 -7.12
N ASN A 30 9.19 4.98 -7.99
CA ASN A 30 7.76 4.71 -8.15
C ASN A 30 7.53 3.38 -8.89
N HIS A 31 7.74 2.26 -8.20
CA HIS A 31 7.72 0.93 -8.81
C HIS A 31 6.99 -0.10 -7.96
N VAL A 32 6.66 -1.22 -8.62
CA VAL A 32 6.13 -2.42 -7.97
C VAL A 32 7.15 -3.52 -8.18
N GLY A 33 7.45 -4.26 -7.11
CA GLY A 33 8.50 -5.28 -7.09
C GLY A 33 8.03 -6.62 -6.53
N VAL A 34 8.76 -7.68 -6.86
CA VAL A 34 8.60 -9.02 -6.31
C VAL A 34 9.86 -9.37 -5.54
N ASP A 35 9.75 -9.44 -4.22
CA ASP A 35 10.86 -9.65 -3.31
C ASP A 35 10.84 -11.07 -2.76
N ILE A 36 11.96 -11.77 -2.87
CA ILE A 36 12.12 -13.13 -2.37
C ILE A 36 13.37 -13.21 -1.51
N ASN A 37 13.22 -13.34 -0.19
CA ASN A 37 14.29 -13.37 0.79
C ASN A 37 15.27 -12.18 0.77
N SER A 38 15.04 -11.14 -0.02
CA SER A 38 15.90 -9.98 -0.25
C SER A 38 15.03 -8.74 -0.48
N LEU A 39 15.56 -7.55 -0.22
CA LEU A 39 14.95 -6.28 -0.66
C LEU A 39 15.35 -5.92 -2.10
N VAL A 40 16.28 -6.66 -2.69
CA VAL A 40 16.54 -6.54 -4.14
C VAL A 40 15.47 -7.37 -4.84
N SER A 41 14.57 -6.68 -5.53
CA SER A 41 13.49 -7.27 -6.31
C SER A 41 14.00 -8.31 -7.33
N ASP A 42 13.41 -9.51 -7.33
CA ASP A 42 13.60 -10.53 -8.37
C ASP A 42 13.07 -10.02 -9.73
N LYS A 43 12.01 -9.20 -9.69
CA LYS A 43 11.42 -8.52 -10.84
C LYS A 43 10.71 -7.25 -10.38
N ALA A 44 10.98 -6.13 -11.04
CA ALA A 44 10.31 -4.85 -10.82
C ALA A 44 9.82 -4.23 -12.14
N GLU A 45 8.75 -3.45 -12.06
CA GLU A 45 8.20 -2.64 -13.16
C GLU A 45 7.72 -1.29 -12.62
N LYS A 46 7.77 -0.23 -13.45
CA LYS A 46 7.25 1.10 -13.06
C LYS A 46 5.77 0.95 -12.69
N ALA A 47 5.33 1.65 -11.64
CA ALA A 47 3.94 1.56 -11.21
C ALA A 47 2.99 2.05 -12.32
N GLY A 48 2.04 1.20 -12.67
CA GLY A 48 1.08 1.45 -13.74
C GLY A 48 0.19 0.26 -14.01
N TYR A 49 -0.62 0.37 -15.05
CA TYR A 49 -1.55 -0.67 -15.47
C TYR A 49 -1.75 -0.67 -16.98
N PHE A 50 -2.20 -1.80 -17.52
CA PHE A 50 -2.52 -1.92 -18.94
C PHE A 50 -4.01 -1.71 -19.18
N ASN A 51 -4.34 -0.91 -20.20
CA ASN A 51 -5.70 -0.81 -20.72
C ASN A 51 -6.11 -2.08 -21.49
N VAL A 52 -7.39 -2.15 -21.85
CA VAL A 52 -7.95 -3.25 -22.66
C VAL A 52 -7.25 -3.38 -24.02
N ASP A 53 -6.77 -2.27 -24.59
CA ASP A 53 -6.03 -2.22 -25.84
C ASP A 53 -4.53 -2.56 -25.70
N GLY A 54 -4.08 -2.87 -24.48
CA GLY A 54 -2.67 -3.18 -24.17
C GLY A 54 -1.79 -1.95 -23.98
N THR A 55 -2.33 -0.73 -24.00
CA THR A 55 -1.54 0.48 -23.72
C THR A 55 -1.23 0.60 -22.23
N PHE A 56 0.02 0.91 -21.91
CA PHE A 56 0.45 1.14 -20.53
C PHE A 56 0.03 2.54 -20.05
N LYS A 57 -0.47 2.62 -18.82
CA LYS A 57 -0.85 3.85 -18.12
C LYS A 57 -0.06 3.94 -16.83
N ASP A 58 0.73 4.99 -16.72
CA ASP A 58 1.47 5.32 -15.51
C ASP A 58 0.52 5.58 -14.33
N LEU A 59 0.93 5.12 -13.16
CA LEU A 59 0.35 5.49 -11.88
C LEU A 59 1.44 6.08 -10.99
N LEU A 60 1.06 7.04 -10.16
CA LEU A 60 1.92 7.59 -9.13
C LEU A 60 1.45 7.05 -7.78
N LEU A 61 2.20 6.12 -7.19
CA LEU A 61 1.85 5.47 -5.92
C LEU A 61 1.64 6.47 -4.78
N SER A 62 2.35 7.60 -4.82
CA SER A 62 2.26 8.69 -3.86
C SER A 62 1.19 9.73 -4.17
N SER A 63 0.29 9.50 -5.15
CA SER A 63 -0.75 10.48 -5.53
C SER A 63 -1.81 10.70 -4.44
N GLY A 64 -1.95 9.76 -3.51
CA GLY A 64 -3.05 9.73 -2.54
C GLY A 64 -4.35 9.12 -3.09
N ASP A 65 -4.39 8.78 -4.39
CA ASP A 65 -5.51 8.06 -4.98
C ASP A 65 -5.56 6.62 -4.48
N SER A 66 -6.77 6.10 -4.29
CA SER A 66 -6.95 4.70 -3.90
C SER A 66 -6.64 3.77 -5.07
N MET A 67 -5.73 2.83 -4.84
CA MET A 67 -5.34 1.80 -5.80
C MET A 67 -5.66 0.41 -5.26
N GLN A 68 -5.78 -0.55 -6.17
CA GLN A 68 -6.04 -1.95 -5.86
C GLN A 68 -4.94 -2.82 -6.46
N VAL A 69 -4.45 -3.76 -5.65
CA VAL A 69 -3.45 -4.74 -6.04
C VAL A 69 -4.05 -6.14 -5.97
N TRP A 70 -3.91 -6.88 -7.06
CA TRP A 70 -4.17 -8.31 -7.12
C TRP A 70 -2.84 -9.06 -7.10
N ILE A 71 -2.75 -10.07 -6.24
CA ILE A 71 -1.60 -10.96 -6.14
C ILE A 71 -2.14 -12.38 -6.29
N GLU A 72 -1.77 -13.04 -7.39
CA GLU A 72 -2.30 -14.35 -7.75
C GLU A 72 -1.15 -15.30 -8.06
N TYR A 73 -1.10 -16.41 -7.34
CA TYR A 73 -0.11 -17.46 -7.56
C TYR A 73 -0.78 -18.77 -8.00
N ASP A 74 -0.40 -19.27 -9.17
CA ASP A 74 -0.75 -20.62 -9.63
C ASP A 74 0.43 -21.55 -9.38
N SER A 75 0.30 -22.44 -8.39
CA SER A 75 1.36 -23.38 -8.01
C SER A 75 1.60 -24.49 -9.04
N LYS A 76 0.64 -24.80 -9.91
CA LYS A 76 0.81 -25.80 -10.97
C LYS A 76 1.63 -25.22 -12.12
N GLN A 77 1.33 -23.99 -12.50
CA GLN A 77 2.07 -23.25 -13.53
C GLN A 77 3.32 -22.58 -12.98
N LYS A 78 3.49 -22.52 -11.65
CA LYS A 78 4.55 -21.79 -10.95
C LYS A 78 4.58 -20.33 -11.39
N GLN A 79 3.41 -19.72 -11.47
CA GLN A 79 3.22 -18.39 -12.05
C GLN A 79 2.68 -17.43 -11.00
N LEU A 80 3.43 -16.36 -10.72
CA LEU A 80 3.00 -15.24 -9.89
C LEU A 80 2.62 -14.07 -10.80
N ASN A 81 1.40 -13.57 -10.63
CA ASN A 81 0.90 -12.39 -11.32
C ASN A 81 0.58 -11.30 -10.31
N VAL A 82 1.03 -10.08 -10.60
CA VAL A 82 0.68 -8.87 -9.84
C VAL A 82 -0.01 -7.89 -10.76
N THR A 83 -1.23 -7.47 -10.42
CA THR A 83 -1.98 -6.46 -11.17
C THR A 83 -2.27 -5.27 -10.27
N LEU A 84 -1.71 -4.11 -10.60
CA LEU A 84 -2.03 -2.82 -9.99
C LEU A 84 -3.04 -2.08 -10.87
N HIS A 85 -4.03 -1.39 -10.30
CA HIS A 85 -4.90 -0.46 -11.01
C HIS A 85 -5.61 0.52 -10.06
N PRO A 86 -6.17 1.64 -10.54
CA PRO A 86 -7.00 2.51 -9.71
C PRO A 86 -8.28 1.80 -9.23
N VAL A 87 -8.74 2.13 -8.02
CA VAL A 87 -10.06 1.69 -7.55
C VAL A 87 -11.17 2.25 -8.45
N GLY A 88 -12.16 1.42 -8.78
CA GLY A 88 -13.27 1.79 -9.66
C GLY A 88 -12.98 1.60 -11.15
N VAL A 89 -11.74 1.28 -11.51
CA VAL A 89 -11.38 0.76 -12.84
C VAL A 89 -11.46 -0.76 -12.80
N PRO A 90 -12.09 -1.44 -13.78
CA PRO A 90 -12.10 -2.90 -13.84
C PRO A 90 -10.67 -3.47 -13.85
N LYS A 91 -10.46 -4.60 -13.16
CA LYS A 91 -9.16 -5.29 -13.14
C LYS A 91 -8.61 -5.48 -14.57
N PRO A 92 -7.41 -4.97 -14.87
CA PRO A 92 -6.73 -5.19 -16.14
C PRO A 92 -6.58 -6.67 -16.49
N LYS A 93 -6.72 -6.99 -17.78
CA LYS A 93 -6.48 -8.36 -18.28
C LYS A 93 -4.99 -8.73 -18.23
N PHE A 94 -4.11 -7.77 -18.50
CA PHE A 94 -2.67 -7.97 -18.46
C PHE A 94 -2.16 -7.57 -17.08
N PRO A 95 -1.47 -8.47 -16.35
CA PRO A 95 -0.84 -8.12 -15.10
C PRO A 95 0.31 -7.14 -15.34
N LEU A 96 0.63 -6.33 -14.32
CA LEU A 96 1.80 -5.46 -14.34
C LEU A 96 3.08 -6.30 -14.31
N LEU A 97 3.12 -7.31 -13.43
CA LEU A 97 4.22 -8.26 -13.31
C LEU A 97 3.70 -9.68 -13.53
N SER A 98 4.46 -10.46 -14.30
CA SER A 98 4.24 -11.89 -14.50
C SER A 98 5.59 -12.59 -14.31
N VAL A 99 5.72 -13.38 -13.25
CA VAL A 99 6.97 -14.05 -12.86
C VAL A 99 6.76 -15.56 -12.78
N GLU A 100 7.42 -16.30 -13.68
CA GLU A 100 7.47 -17.76 -13.65
C GLU A 100 8.51 -18.20 -12.60
N LYS A 101 8.04 -18.51 -11.39
CA LYS A 101 8.87 -18.89 -10.24
C LYS A 101 8.18 -19.93 -9.36
N ASP A 102 8.93 -20.98 -9.01
CA ASP A 102 8.54 -21.90 -7.96
C ASP A 102 8.69 -21.24 -6.59
N LEU A 103 7.57 -20.94 -5.92
CA LEU A 103 7.59 -20.32 -4.60
C LEU A 103 7.77 -21.35 -3.48
N SER A 104 7.59 -22.64 -3.76
CA SER A 104 7.64 -23.69 -2.72
C SER A 104 8.93 -23.71 -1.88
N PRO A 105 10.14 -23.41 -2.40
CA PRO A 105 11.35 -23.40 -1.57
C PRO A 105 11.41 -22.25 -0.56
N TYR A 106 10.60 -21.20 -0.77
CA TYR A 106 10.58 -20.00 0.05
C TYR A 106 9.45 -20.00 1.08
N LEU A 107 8.52 -20.96 0.98
CA LEU A 107 7.37 -21.08 1.86
C LEU A 107 7.57 -22.19 2.89
N LEU A 108 7.10 -21.96 4.10
CA LEU A 108 7.00 -22.96 5.16
C LEU A 108 5.60 -23.57 5.18
N GLU A 109 5.45 -24.73 5.84
CA GLU A 109 4.15 -25.38 6.04
C GLU A 109 3.12 -24.44 6.69
N TYR A 110 3.60 -23.62 7.64
CA TYR A 110 2.81 -22.59 8.30
C TYR A 110 3.50 -21.24 8.16
N MET A 111 2.76 -20.25 7.65
CA MET A 111 3.21 -18.88 7.48
C MET A 111 2.08 -17.90 7.77
N PHE A 112 2.45 -16.66 8.05
CA PHE A 112 1.52 -15.55 8.15
C PHE A 112 1.47 -14.77 6.85
N ILE A 113 0.30 -14.25 6.52
CA ILE A 113 0.11 -13.23 5.49
C ILE A 113 -0.27 -11.93 6.17
N GLY A 114 0.25 -10.81 5.67
CA GLY A 114 -0.05 -9.51 6.22
C GLY A 114 0.50 -8.40 5.34
N PHE A 115 0.48 -7.20 5.90
CA PHE A 115 0.98 -5.99 5.27
C PHE A 115 2.02 -5.38 6.19
N THR A 116 3.00 -4.73 5.59
CA THR A 116 3.98 -3.91 6.29
C THR A 116 4.15 -2.61 5.51
N SER A 117 4.61 -1.58 6.19
CA SER A 117 4.96 -0.30 5.58
C SER A 117 6.05 0.35 6.41
N ALA A 118 6.93 1.09 5.75
CA ALA A 118 7.96 1.87 6.39
C ALA A 118 7.95 3.30 5.85
N THR A 119 8.50 4.22 6.62
CA THR A 119 8.76 5.60 6.19
C THR A 119 10.25 5.88 6.33
N GLY A 120 10.83 6.55 5.34
CA GLY A 120 12.19 7.04 5.40
C GLY A 120 12.27 8.50 5.86
N ALA A 121 13.11 9.28 5.19
CA ALA A 121 13.23 10.72 5.43
C ALA A 121 11.94 11.50 5.08
N LEU A 122 11.11 10.95 4.19
CA LEU A 122 9.81 11.52 3.82
C LEU A 122 8.71 10.94 4.71
N THR A 123 7.74 11.79 5.06
CA THR A 123 6.54 11.36 5.80
C THR A 123 5.51 10.80 4.84
N ALA A 124 4.97 9.63 5.15
CA ALA A 124 3.89 9.01 4.42
C ALA A 124 2.90 8.35 5.39
N SER A 125 1.63 8.29 5.01
CA SER A 125 0.60 7.52 5.70
C SER A 125 0.13 6.41 4.79
N HIS A 126 0.09 5.18 5.31
CA HIS A 126 -0.30 3.99 4.56
C HIS A 126 -1.64 3.48 5.08
N TYR A 127 -2.65 3.43 4.21
CA TYR A 127 -4.00 3.01 4.57
C TYR A 127 -4.41 1.76 3.79
N LEU A 128 -4.75 0.70 4.51
CA LEU A 128 -5.42 -0.47 3.93
C LEU A 128 -6.93 -0.26 4.03
N LEU A 129 -7.60 -0.04 2.90
CA LEU A 129 -9.03 0.30 2.87
C LEU A 129 -9.94 -0.93 2.89
N ASP A 130 -9.52 -2.01 2.24
CA ASP A 130 -10.16 -3.33 2.24
C ASP A 130 -9.11 -4.37 1.86
N TRP A 131 -9.32 -5.63 2.23
CA TRP A 131 -8.48 -6.74 1.82
C TRP A 131 -9.24 -8.06 1.84
N LYS A 132 -8.92 -8.94 0.90
CA LYS A 132 -9.48 -10.28 0.80
C LYS A 132 -8.37 -11.25 0.49
N PHE A 133 -8.38 -12.40 1.14
CA PHE A 133 -7.41 -13.46 0.92
C PHE A 133 -8.12 -14.80 0.80
N LYS A 134 -7.65 -15.65 -0.11
CA LYS A 134 -8.12 -17.02 -0.26
C LYS A 134 -7.02 -17.90 -0.82
N MET A 135 -6.85 -19.08 -0.22
CA MET A 135 -6.06 -20.16 -0.79
C MET A 135 -6.96 -21.10 -1.60
N ASN A 136 -6.41 -21.70 -2.66
CA ASN A 136 -7.10 -22.69 -3.49
C ASN A 136 -8.43 -22.19 -4.08
N GLY A 137 -8.47 -20.94 -4.55
CA GLY A 137 -9.63 -20.38 -5.21
C GLY A 137 -9.44 -18.90 -5.57
N THR A 138 -10.53 -18.26 -5.97
CA THR A 138 -10.55 -16.85 -6.35
C THR A 138 -11.28 -16.01 -5.31
N VAL A 139 -10.90 -14.74 -5.20
CA VAL A 139 -11.61 -13.73 -4.42
C VAL A 139 -12.45 -12.85 -5.34
N SER A 140 -13.61 -12.41 -4.85
CA SER A 140 -14.42 -11.39 -5.53
C SER A 140 -13.72 -10.05 -5.52
N ASP A 141 -14.00 -9.20 -6.50
CA ASP A 141 -13.56 -7.81 -6.52
C ASP A 141 -14.02 -7.02 -5.28
N ILE A 142 -13.29 -5.96 -4.96
CA ILE A 142 -13.65 -5.00 -3.92
C ILE A 142 -14.83 -4.16 -4.41
N ASN A 143 -15.74 -3.78 -3.52
CA ASN A 143 -16.82 -2.86 -3.87
C ASN A 143 -16.38 -1.43 -3.55
N PRO A 144 -16.08 -0.58 -4.56
CA PRO A 144 -15.55 0.77 -4.32
C PRO A 144 -16.48 1.64 -3.47
N SER A 145 -17.79 1.45 -3.58
CA SER A 145 -18.78 2.24 -2.84
C SER A 145 -18.82 1.91 -1.34
N ARG A 146 -18.15 0.85 -0.89
CA ARG A 146 -18.07 0.45 0.52
C ARG A 146 -16.73 0.78 1.18
N LEU A 147 -15.79 1.36 0.44
CA LEU A 147 -14.49 1.69 0.99
C LEU A 147 -14.58 2.85 1.98
N PRO A 148 -13.82 2.80 3.10
CA PRO A 148 -13.71 3.93 4.00
C PRO A 148 -13.06 5.12 3.30
N LYS A 149 -13.43 6.33 3.72
CA LYS A 149 -12.77 7.55 3.25
C LYS A 149 -11.38 7.65 3.87
N ILE A 150 -10.38 7.96 3.05
CA ILE A 150 -9.04 8.28 3.53
C ILE A 150 -9.12 9.59 4.34
N PRO A 151 -8.48 9.69 5.51
CA PRO A 151 -8.35 10.94 6.23
C PRO A 151 -7.67 11.99 5.34
N SER A 152 -8.39 13.06 4.97
CA SER A 152 -7.78 14.16 4.24
C SER A 152 -6.87 14.97 5.17
N SER A 153 -5.67 15.30 4.69
CA SER A 153 -4.74 16.23 5.34
C SER A 153 -5.22 17.69 5.27
N ASP A 154 -6.39 17.97 4.70
CA ASP A 154 -6.86 19.35 4.48
C ASP A 154 -7.13 20.15 5.77
N HIS A 155 -7.12 19.54 6.98
CA HIS A 155 -7.53 20.23 8.20
C HIS A 155 -6.77 19.92 9.52
N PRO A 156 -5.42 19.98 9.58
CA PRO A 156 -4.74 20.14 10.87
C PRO A 156 -5.04 21.53 11.49
N GLU A 157 -5.12 22.58 10.67
CA GLU A 157 -5.38 23.94 11.15
C GLU A 157 -6.81 24.12 11.70
N SER A 158 -7.83 23.60 11.00
CA SER A 158 -9.22 23.73 11.44
C SER A 158 -9.46 23.07 12.79
N GLN A 159 -8.90 21.89 13.02
CA GLN A 159 -9.06 21.19 14.30
C GLN A 159 -8.28 21.88 15.44
N THR A 160 -7.08 22.38 15.16
CA THR A 160 -6.27 23.12 16.14
C THR A 160 -6.92 24.45 16.50
N LEU A 161 -7.39 25.22 15.51
CA LEU A 161 -8.13 26.46 15.72
C LEU A 161 -9.45 26.22 16.48
N LYS A 162 -10.21 25.16 16.14
CA LYS A 162 -11.43 24.79 16.89
C LYS A 162 -11.13 24.44 18.35
N ARG A 163 -10.03 23.72 18.62
CA ARG A 163 -9.59 23.41 20.00
C ARG A 163 -9.18 24.67 20.77
N ILE A 164 -8.39 25.56 20.15
CA ILE A 164 -7.98 26.83 20.76
C ILE A 164 -9.20 27.71 21.06
N LEU A 165 -10.13 27.84 20.12
CA LEU A 165 -11.34 28.64 20.28
C LEU A 165 -12.27 28.08 21.37
N ALA A 166 -12.40 26.75 21.45
CA ALA A 166 -13.20 26.09 22.50
C ALA A 166 -12.59 26.31 23.90
N ILE A 167 -11.27 26.23 24.03
CA ILE A 167 -10.58 26.49 25.31
C ILE A 167 -10.73 27.96 25.70
N SER A 168 -10.52 28.91 24.77
CA SER A 168 -10.60 30.34 25.08
C SER A 168 -12.01 30.79 25.46
N LEU A 169 -13.05 30.29 24.80
CA LEU A 169 -14.45 30.55 25.17
C LEU A 169 -14.79 29.97 26.54
N SER A 170 -14.28 28.79 26.86
CA SER A 170 -14.52 28.14 28.16
C SER A 170 -13.90 28.94 29.31
N VAL A 171 -12.65 29.42 29.16
CA VAL A 171 -11.99 30.23 30.18
C VAL A 171 -12.68 31.59 30.34
N SER A 172 -13.01 32.26 29.24
CA SER A 172 -13.72 33.55 29.26
C SER A 172 -15.08 33.45 29.97
N GLY A 173 -15.87 32.42 29.65
CA GLY A 173 -17.19 32.21 30.25
C GLY A 173 -17.14 31.96 31.75
N VAL A 174 -16.15 31.17 32.22
CA VAL A 174 -15.95 30.92 33.66
C VAL A 174 -15.57 32.22 34.38
N THR A 175 -14.67 33.04 33.81
CA THR A 175 -14.25 34.30 34.45
C THR A 175 -15.38 35.33 34.57
N ILE A 176 -16.27 35.43 33.57
CA ILE A 176 -17.43 36.35 33.61
C ILE A 176 -18.46 35.87 34.64
N LEU A 177 -18.69 34.56 34.74
CA LEU A 177 -19.60 34.00 35.74
C LEU A 177 -19.10 34.25 37.17
N PHE A 178 -17.79 34.10 37.43
CA PHE A 178 -17.20 34.41 38.74
C PHE A 178 -17.25 35.91 39.07
N ALA A 179 -17.09 36.81 38.09
CA ALA A 179 -17.18 38.26 38.30
C ALA A 179 -18.62 38.76 38.52
N LEU A 180 -19.64 38.01 38.08
CA LEU A 180 -21.06 38.34 38.29
C LEU A 180 -21.63 37.79 39.61
N ILE A 181 -20.93 36.87 40.27
CA ILE A 181 -21.37 36.20 41.51
C ILE A 181 -20.63 36.74 42.77
N LEU A 182 -19.64 37.62 42.57
CA LEU A 182 -18.97 38.40 43.62
C LEU A 182 -19.54 39.84 43.67
#